data_AF-A0A3D6E8C9-F1
#
_entry.id   AF-A0A3D6E8C9-F1
#
_cell.length_a   1.000
_cell.length_b   1.000
_cell.length_c   1.000
_cell.angle_alpha   90.00
_cell.angle_beta   90.00
_cell.angle_gamma   90.00
#
_symmetry.space_group_name_H-M   'P 1'
#
loop_
_entity.id
_entity.type
_entity.pdbx_description
1 polymer ?
#
loop_
_entity_poly.entity_id
_entity_poly.type
_entity_poly.pdbx_seq_one_letter_code
_entity_poly.pdbx_strand_id
1 'polypeptide(L)'
;MEHVTLPASFWEVLQRKGLYVPHIPPDRIAADHIETLEENEIFVFGSNLSGRHYGGAAFIANKRFGAEWGIGRGLTGKTYAIPTMRASVEMIKPYVDEFISFARTHTEYRFLVTRIGCGIAGFTDRDIAPLFCDAVDVPNIALPLSFWHVIFSLG
;
A
#
# COMPACT_ATOMS: atom_id res chain seq x y z
N MET A 1 -30.07 -17.26 2.51
CA MET A 1 -29.49 -16.94 3.83
C MET A 1 -29.56 -15.45 3.97
N GLU A 2 -30.31 -14.93 4.94
CA GLU A 2 -30.35 -13.49 5.21
C GLU A 2 -28.97 -13.05 5.68
N HIS A 3 -28.39 -12.06 5.00
CA HIS A 3 -27.20 -11.38 5.48
C HIS A 3 -27.62 -10.53 6.68
N VAL A 4 -27.35 -11.02 7.89
CA VAL A 4 -27.50 -10.23 9.10
C VAL A 4 -26.41 -9.15 9.08
N THR A 5 -26.82 -7.90 8.91
CA THR A 5 -25.94 -6.74 9.03
C THR A 5 -25.78 -6.37 10.50
N LEU A 6 -24.62 -6.68 11.05
CA LEU A 6 -24.23 -6.27 12.40
C LEU A 6 -23.50 -4.92 12.34
N PRO A 7 -23.64 -4.08 13.38
CA PRO A 7 -22.96 -2.78 13.43
C PRO A 7 -21.43 -2.96 13.44
N ALA A 8 -20.68 -2.00 12.88
CA ALA A 8 -19.21 -2.04 12.82
C ALA A 8 -18.55 -2.31 14.19
N SER A 9 -19.12 -1.73 15.26
CA SER A 9 -18.67 -1.93 16.64
C SER A 9 -18.77 -3.38 17.11
N PHE A 10 -19.67 -4.19 16.56
CA PHE A 10 -19.76 -5.60 16.87
C PHE A 10 -18.53 -6.36 16.34
N TRP A 11 -18.13 -6.07 15.10
CA TRP A 11 -16.96 -6.68 14.47
C TRP A 11 -15.67 -6.27 15.17
N GLU A 12 -15.55 -5.01 15.60
CA GLU A 12 -14.42 -4.54 16.41
C GLU A 12 -14.28 -5.31 17.73
N VAL A 13 -15.39 -5.61 18.41
CA VAL A 13 -15.38 -6.39 19.65
C VAL A 13 -14.91 -7.82 19.40
N LEU A 14 -15.34 -8.45 18.30
CA LEU A 14 -14.89 -9.80 17.95
C LEU A 14 -13.41 -9.83 17.56
N GLN A 15 -12.93 -8.84 16.80
CA GLN A 15 -11.50 -8.69 16.48
C GLN A 15 -10.66 -8.55 17.75
N ARG A 16 -11.04 -7.63 18.65
CA ARG A 16 -10.34 -7.41 19.93
C ARG A 16 -10.31 -8.64 20.83
N LYS A 17 -11.33 -9.50 20.76
CA LYS A 17 -11.38 -10.75 21.53
C LYS A 17 -10.73 -11.93 20.81
N GLY A 18 -10.17 -11.74 19.62
CA GLY A 18 -9.61 -12.83 18.81
C GLY A 18 -10.66 -13.83 18.30
N LEU A 19 -11.93 -13.44 18.32
CA LEU A 19 -13.07 -14.27 17.90
C LEU A 19 -13.43 -14.07 16.42
N TYR A 20 -12.80 -13.11 15.76
CA TYR A 20 -12.92 -12.88 14.33
C TYR A 20 -11.58 -12.39 13.77
N VAL A 21 -11.05 -13.14 12.81
CA VAL A 21 -9.91 -12.71 12.00
C VAL A 21 -10.48 -12.46 10.60
N PRO A 22 -10.39 -11.23 10.06
CA PRO A 22 -10.82 -10.97 8.70
C PRO A 22 -10.02 -11.86 7.74
N HIS A 23 -10.74 -12.58 6.90
CA HIS A 23 -10.10 -13.34 5.83
C HIS A 23 -9.59 -12.35 4.78
N ILE A 24 -8.27 -12.21 4.68
CA ILE A 24 -7.63 -11.38 3.65
C ILE A 24 -7.43 -12.29 2.42
N PRO A 25 -8.07 -11.99 1.28
CA PRO A 25 -7.87 -12.77 0.06
C PRO A 25 -6.38 -12.82 -0.32
N PRO A 26 -5.82 -13.96 -0.76
CA PRO A 26 -4.39 -14.05 -1.10
C PRO A 26 -3.95 -13.04 -2.17
N ASP A 27 -4.83 -12.72 -3.11
CA ASP A 27 -4.61 -11.72 -4.13
C ASP A 27 -4.62 -10.27 -3.57
N ARG A 28 -5.12 -10.03 -2.35
CA ARG A 28 -4.99 -8.75 -1.65
C ARG A 28 -3.70 -8.63 -0.84
N ILE A 29 -2.82 -9.63 -0.88
CA ILE A 29 -1.52 -9.63 -0.20
C ILE A 29 -0.41 -9.46 -1.25
N ALA A 30 0.36 -8.37 -1.15
CA ALA A 30 1.55 -8.17 -1.97
C ALA A 30 2.71 -9.01 -1.44
N ALA A 31 3.49 -9.59 -2.35
CA ALA A 31 4.71 -10.31 -1.99
C ALA A 31 5.77 -9.34 -1.42
N ASP A 32 6.58 -9.81 -0.46
CA ASP A 32 7.67 -9.02 0.12
C ASP A 32 8.74 -8.64 -0.91
N HIS A 33 8.92 -9.50 -1.92
CA HIS A 33 9.85 -9.31 -3.03
C HIS A 33 9.11 -9.48 -4.36
N ILE A 34 8.91 -8.37 -5.07
CA ILE A 34 8.27 -8.35 -6.39
C ILE A 34 9.38 -8.23 -7.43
N GLU A 35 9.61 -9.29 -8.18
CA GLU A 35 10.68 -9.35 -9.19
C GLU A 35 10.18 -9.16 -10.63
N THR A 36 8.90 -9.47 -10.86
CA THR A 36 8.19 -9.39 -12.14
C THR A 36 6.81 -8.79 -11.93
N LEU A 37 6.23 -8.24 -12.99
CA LEU A 37 4.87 -7.70 -13.01
C LEU A 37 4.12 -8.30 -14.18
N GLU A 38 2.87 -8.69 -13.94
CA GLU A 38 1.93 -9.01 -15.01
C GLU A 38 1.56 -7.76 -15.82
N GLU A 39 0.80 -7.93 -16.90
CA GLU A 39 0.53 -6.83 -17.83
C GLU A 39 -0.16 -5.64 -17.18
N ASN A 40 -1.10 -5.91 -16.27
CA ASN A 40 -1.89 -4.92 -15.57
C ASN A 40 -1.40 -4.61 -14.14
N GLU A 41 -0.24 -5.13 -13.74
CA GLU A 41 0.29 -4.90 -12.39
C GLU A 41 1.16 -3.64 -12.32
N ILE A 42 0.94 -2.86 -11.27
CA ILE A 42 1.66 -1.63 -10.98
C ILE A 42 2.42 -1.78 -9.67
N PHE A 43 3.73 -1.62 -9.73
CA PHE A 43 4.60 -1.64 -8.56
C PHE A 43 4.53 -0.30 -7.81
N VAL A 44 4.02 -0.30 -6.58
CA VAL A 44 3.85 0.92 -5.77
C VAL A 44 4.97 1.01 -4.74
N PHE A 45 5.70 2.13 -4.77
CA PHE A 45 6.94 2.27 -4.01
C PHE A 45 7.09 3.64 -3.36
N GLY A 46 7.87 3.67 -2.28
CA GLY A 46 8.26 4.90 -1.59
C GLY A 46 9.35 5.65 -2.34
N SER A 47 9.16 6.96 -2.54
CA SER A 47 10.07 7.84 -3.28
C SER A 47 10.43 9.11 -2.49
N ASN A 48 11.30 9.94 -3.04
CA ASN A 48 11.44 11.35 -2.66
C ASN A 48 10.83 12.25 -3.73
N LEU A 49 10.48 13.49 -3.35
CA LEU A 49 9.84 14.45 -4.26
C LEU A 49 10.66 14.76 -5.51
N SER A 50 11.99 14.72 -5.40
CA SER A 50 12.89 14.98 -6.53
C SER A 50 13.03 13.78 -7.48
N GLY A 51 12.35 12.66 -7.22
CA GLY A 51 12.42 11.47 -8.06
C GLY A 51 13.82 10.85 -8.16
N ARG A 52 14.63 10.97 -7.11
CA ARG A 52 15.99 10.41 -7.07
C ARG A 52 15.98 9.00 -6.51
N HIS A 53 15.95 8.00 -7.39
CA HIS A 53 15.65 6.60 -7.07
C HIS A 53 16.93 5.77 -6.80
N TYR A 54 17.78 6.22 -5.88
CA TYR A 54 19.12 5.65 -5.69
C TYR A 54 19.19 4.30 -4.98
N GLY A 55 18.13 3.86 -4.29
CA GLY A 55 18.21 2.63 -3.48
C GLY A 55 16.87 2.00 -3.16
N GLY A 56 16.93 0.79 -2.60
CA GLY A 56 15.76 0.02 -2.16
C GLY A 56 14.74 -0.21 -3.28
N ALA A 57 13.46 -0.17 -2.92
CA ALA A 57 12.35 -0.34 -3.85
C ALA A 57 12.35 0.70 -4.98
N ALA A 58 12.77 1.94 -4.72
CA ALA A 58 12.84 2.98 -5.75
C ALA A 58 13.85 2.65 -6.85
N PHE A 59 15.02 2.12 -6.48
CA PHE A 59 16.01 1.67 -7.46
C PHE A 59 15.47 0.53 -8.33
N ILE A 60 14.78 -0.45 -7.72
CA ILE A 60 14.15 -1.54 -8.47
C ILE A 60 13.06 -1.01 -9.40
N ALA A 61 12.20 -0.10 -8.94
CA ALA A 61 11.16 0.54 -9.73
C ALA A 61 11.73 1.21 -10.98
N ASN A 62 12.80 2.00 -10.85
CA ASN A 62 13.46 2.65 -11.98
C ASN A 62 14.16 1.64 -12.91
N LYS A 63 14.95 0.73 -12.34
CA LYS A 63 15.79 -0.19 -13.11
C LYS A 63 15.00 -1.25 -13.87
N ARG A 64 13.87 -1.70 -13.34
CA ARG A 64 13.12 -2.85 -13.87
C ARG A 64 11.73 -2.53 -14.40
N PHE A 65 11.04 -1.57 -13.79
CA PHE A 65 9.61 -1.37 -14.03
C PHE A 65 9.26 -0.02 -14.66
N GLY A 66 10.27 0.79 -14.99
CA GLY A 66 10.12 2.01 -15.76
C GLY A 66 9.71 3.24 -14.94
N ALA A 67 10.01 3.26 -13.63
CA ALA A 67 9.87 4.50 -12.87
C ALA A 67 10.79 5.58 -13.47
N GLU A 68 10.26 6.76 -13.77
CA GLU A 68 11.02 7.81 -14.44
C GLU A 68 11.93 8.58 -13.47
N TRP A 69 13.19 8.78 -13.86
CA TRP A 69 14.13 9.58 -13.07
C TRP A 69 13.66 11.02 -12.99
N GLY A 70 13.63 11.59 -11.77
CA GLY A 70 13.14 12.95 -11.56
C GLY A 70 11.64 13.05 -11.27
N ILE A 71 10.88 11.95 -11.41
CA ILE A 71 9.46 11.90 -11.07
C ILE A 71 9.26 11.22 -9.71
N GLY A 72 8.91 12.02 -8.70
CA GLY A 72 8.78 11.56 -7.31
C GLY A 72 7.39 11.08 -6.90
N ARG A 73 6.37 11.28 -7.75
CA ARG A 73 4.95 11.12 -7.41
C ARG A 73 4.16 10.68 -8.64
N GLY A 74 3.24 9.75 -8.45
CA GLY A 74 2.28 9.33 -9.48
C GLY A 74 2.78 8.20 -10.38
N LEU A 75 2.01 7.92 -11.43
CA LEU A 75 2.22 6.81 -12.34
C LEU A 75 3.31 7.13 -13.38
N THR A 76 4.29 6.24 -13.52
CA THR A 76 5.27 6.22 -14.63
C THR A 76 5.64 4.78 -14.95
N GLY A 77 5.72 4.42 -16.23
CA GLY A 77 5.91 3.02 -16.64
C GLY A 77 4.88 2.09 -15.99
N LYS A 78 5.34 0.98 -15.41
CA LYS A 78 4.51 0.06 -14.60
C LYS A 78 4.68 0.32 -13.10
N THR A 79 4.80 1.58 -12.69
CA THR A 79 5.07 1.95 -11.29
C THR A 79 4.25 3.15 -10.84
N TYR A 80 3.95 3.22 -9.55
CA TYR A 80 3.35 4.39 -8.91
C TYR A 80 4.23 4.85 -7.73
N ALA A 81 4.73 6.07 -7.80
CA ALA A 81 5.59 6.65 -6.77
C ALA A 81 4.78 7.38 -5.70
N ILE A 82 5.06 7.08 -4.42
CA ILE A 82 4.48 7.80 -3.26
C ILE A 82 5.63 8.50 -2.51
N PRO A 83 5.65 9.85 -2.43
CA PRO A 83 6.65 10.57 -1.65
C PRO A 83 6.61 10.21 -0.15
N THR A 84 7.58 9.42 0.32
CA THR A 84 7.67 8.94 1.71
C THR A 84 8.90 9.46 2.44
N MET A 85 9.89 10.05 1.74
CA MET A 85 11.02 10.73 2.38
C MET A 85 10.60 12.13 2.87
N ARG A 86 9.85 12.16 3.97
CA ARG A 86 9.27 13.37 4.59
C ARG A 86 9.63 13.42 6.08
N ALA A 87 9.38 14.56 6.71
CA ALA A 87 9.71 14.76 8.13
C ALA A 87 8.72 14.05 9.08
N SER A 88 7.49 13.78 8.63
CA SER A 88 6.46 13.13 9.45
C SER A 88 5.45 12.36 8.59
N VAL A 89 4.70 11.47 9.25
CA VAL A 89 3.65 10.64 8.64
C VAL A 89 2.51 11.50 8.07
N GLU A 90 2.17 12.60 8.73
CA GLU A 90 1.13 13.55 8.30
C GLU A 90 1.47 14.18 6.96
N MET A 91 2.76 14.37 6.66
CA MET A 91 3.23 14.88 5.37
C MET A 91 3.23 13.82 4.25
N ILE A 92 3.06 12.55 4.59
CA ILE A 92 2.94 11.42 3.65
C ILE A 92 1.47 11.17 3.31
N LYS A 93 0.56 11.30 4.29
CA LYS A 93 -0.87 10.99 4.15
C LYS A 93 -1.52 11.53 2.86
N PRO A 94 -1.33 12.80 2.44
CA PRO A 94 -1.98 13.31 1.23
C PRO A 94 -1.61 12.53 -0.05
N TYR A 95 -0.40 11.97 -0.12
CA TYR A 95 0.05 11.18 -1.27
C TYR A 95 -0.50 9.75 -1.23
N VAL A 96 -0.74 9.20 -0.04
CA VAL A 96 -1.43 7.91 0.12
C VAL A 96 -2.91 8.07 -0.25
N ASP A 97 -3.56 9.13 0.23
CA ASP A 97 -4.95 9.45 -0.10
C ASP A 97 -5.14 9.61 -1.62
N GLU A 98 -4.22 10.33 -2.29
CA GLU A 98 -4.22 10.46 -3.74
C GLU A 98 -4.04 9.12 -4.46
N PHE A 99 -3.09 8.29 -4.01
CA PHE A 99 -2.89 6.95 -4.57
C PHE A 99 -4.16 6.10 -4.46
N ILE A 100 -4.80 6.08 -3.29
CA ILE A 100 -6.04 5.32 -3.07
C ILE A 100 -7.16 5.86 -3.98
N SER A 101 -7.29 7.19 -4.11
CA SER A 101 -8.23 7.80 -5.04
C SER A 101 -7.95 7.43 -6.49
N PHE A 102 -6.68 7.40 -6.90
CA PHE A 102 -6.27 7.00 -8.23
C PHE A 102 -6.62 5.53 -8.50
N ALA A 103 -6.33 4.64 -7.56
CA ALA A 103 -6.63 3.21 -7.69
C ALA A 103 -8.13 2.93 -7.81
N ARG A 104 -8.98 3.70 -7.10
CA ARG A 104 -10.44 3.61 -7.20
C ARG A 104 -10.98 3.95 -8.60
N THR A 105 -10.31 4.82 -9.34
CA THR A 105 -10.75 5.22 -10.70
C THR A 105 -10.06 4.46 -11.81
N HIS A 106 -9.02 3.66 -11.51
CA HIS A 106 -8.26 2.88 -12.49
C HIS A 106 -8.31 1.38 -12.14
N THR A 107 -9.50 0.80 -12.26
CA THR A 107 -9.77 -0.60 -11.91
C THR A 107 -9.16 -1.61 -12.87
N GLU A 108 -8.66 -1.16 -14.02
CA GLU A 108 -7.89 -1.96 -14.97
C GLU A 108 -6.54 -2.41 -14.39
N TYR A 109 -5.99 -1.65 -13.45
CA TYR A 109 -4.72 -1.96 -12.81
C TYR A 109 -4.88 -2.71 -11.51
N ARG A 110 -3.89 -3.55 -11.19
CA ARG A 110 -3.68 -4.19 -9.90
C ARG A 110 -2.43 -3.59 -9.26
N PHE A 111 -2.59 -2.92 -8.13
CA PHE A 111 -1.51 -2.21 -7.45
C PHE A 111 -0.87 -3.09 -6.39
N LEU A 112 0.42 -3.36 -6.54
CA LEU A 112 1.21 -4.13 -5.59
C LEU A 112 2.02 -3.18 -4.70
N VAL A 113 1.55 -2.96 -3.48
CA VAL A 113 2.15 -2.01 -2.53
C VAL A 113 3.31 -2.68 -1.80
N THR A 114 4.51 -2.09 -1.92
CA THR A 114 5.65 -2.49 -1.09
C THR A 114 5.51 -1.94 0.33
N ARG A 115 6.40 -2.33 1.26
CA ARG A 115 6.52 -1.68 2.58
C ARG A 115 7.05 -0.24 2.46
N ILE A 116 6.28 0.65 1.83
CA ILE A 116 6.68 2.02 1.50
C ILE A 116 7.03 2.77 2.79
N GLY A 117 8.05 3.62 2.74
CA GLY A 117 8.53 4.36 3.92
C GLY A 117 9.28 3.52 4.97
N CYS A 118 9.18 2.19 4.95
CA CYS A 118 9.68 1.33 6.03
C CYS A 118 11.12 0.81 5.85
N GLY A 119 11.79 1.25 4.78
CA GLY A 119 13.21 1.01 4.53
C GLY A 119 14.04 2.26 4.83
N ILE A 120 14.54 2.91 3.77
CA ILE A 120 15.45 4.07 3.87
C ILE A 120 14.84 5.26 4.62
N ALA A 121 13.52 5.48 4.52
CA ALA A 121 12.87 6.60 5.20
C ALA A 121 12.70 6.36 6.72
N GLY A 122 12.88 5.13 7.20
CA GLY A 122 12.99 4.83 8.62
C GLY A 122 11.67 4.76 9.40
N PHE A 123 10.52 4.83 8.74
CA PHE A 123 9.22 4.62 9.40
C PHE A 123 9.02 3.14 9.73
N THR A 124 8.17 2.86 10.71
CA THR A 124 7.74 1.49 11.00
C THR A 124 6.43 1.17 10.29
N ASP A 125 6.09 -0.12 10.20
CA ASP A 125 4.78 -0.53 9.68
C ASP A 125 3.63 0.07 10.50
N ARG A 126 3.84 0.28 11.81
CA ARG A 126 2.87 0.94 12.71
C ARG A 126 2.66 2.41 12.39
N ASP A 127 3.66 3.07 11.80
CA ASP A 127 3.56 4.47 11.39
C ASP A 127 2.83 4.60 10.04
N ILE A 128 3.12 3.71 9.09
CA ILE A 128 2.65 3.83 7.70
C ILE A 128 1.33 3.11 7.45
N ALA A 129 1.16 1.88 7.94
CA ALA A 129 -0.01 1.07 7.63
C ALA A 129 -1.36 1.74 7.99
N PRO A 130 -1.50 2.53 9.08
CA PRO A 130 -2.73 3.26 9.36
C PRO A 130 -3.14 4.27 8.27
N LEU A 131 -2.21 4.74 7.43
CA LEU A 131 -2.53 5.60 6.29
C LEU A 131 -3.30 4.85 5.19
N PHE A 132 -3.25 3.52 5.18
CA PHE A 132 -3.88 2.66 4.18
C PHE A 132 -5.23 2.07 4.62
N CYS A 133 -5.82 2.50 5.74
CA CYS A 133 -7.13 2.00 6.18
C CYS A 133 -8.21 2.10 5.08
N ASP A 134 -8.23 3.20 4.32
CA ASP A 134 -9.20 3.39 3.23
C ASP A 134 -8.94 2.50 2.00
N ALA A 135 -7.78 1.85 1.92
CA ALA A 135 -7.42 0.90 0.87
C ALA A 135 -8.01 -0.49 1.12
N VAL A 136 -8.47 -0.79 2.34
CA VAL A 136 -9.13 -2.06 2.69
C VAL A 136 -10.29 -2.35 1.72
N ASP A 137 -11.11 -1.33 1.46
CA ASP A 137 -12.29 -1.41 0.61
C ASP A 137 -12.01 -1.22 -0.90
N VAL A 138 -10.74 -1.15 -1.31
CA VAL A 138 -10.34 -0.94 -2.71
C VAL A 138 -9.81 -2.25 -3.32
N PRO A 139 -10.61 -2.99 -4.12
CA PRO A 139 -10.33 -4.39 -4.48
C PRO A 139 -9.02 -4.62 -5.22
N ASN A 140 -8.55 -3.63 -5.97
CA ASN A 140 -7.36 -3.73 -6.81
C ASN A 140 -6.07 -3.26 -6.12
N ILE A 141 -6.08 -3.01 -4.81
CA ILE A 141 -4.87 -2.74 -4.02
C ILE A 141 -4.49 -3.99 -3.21
N ALA A 142 -3.30 -4.53 -3.47
CA ALA A 142 -2.65 -5.52 -2.62
C ALA A 142 -1.66 -4.82 -1.68
N LEU A 143 -1.82 -5.02 -0.37
CA LEU A 143 -0.94 -4.46 0.66
C LEU A 143 0.04 -5.52 1.18
N PRO A 144 1.19 -5.13 1.76
CA PRO A 144 2.04 -6.06 2.50
C PRO A 144 1.25 -6.74 3.61
N LEU A 145 1.55 -8.02 3.89
CA LEU A 145 0.89 -8.76 4.97
C LEU A 145 1.03 -8.04 6.33
N SER A 146 2.20 -7.44 6.59
CA SER A 146 2.43 -6.70 7.82
C SER A 146 1.56 -5.45 7.97
N PHE A 147 1.16 -4.81 6.86
CA PHE A 147 0.23 -3.68 6.91
C PHE A 147 -1.17 -4.16 7.27
N TRP A 148 -1.62 -5.28 6.71
CA TRP A 148 -2.88 -5.90 7.12
C TRP A 148 -2.90 -6.27 8.60
N HIS A 149 -1.80 -6.81 9.12
CA HIS A 149 -1.68 -7.12 10.55
C HIS A 149 -1.82 -5.86 11.41
N VAL A 150 -1.18 -4.75 11.03
CA VAL A 150 -1.34 -3.49 11.76
C VAL A 150 -2.77 -2.95 11.67
N ILE A 151 -3.35 -2.89 10.45
CA ILE A 151 -4.70 -2.34 10.20
C ILE A 151 -5.76 -3.09 11.01
N PHE A 152 -5.71 -4.42 11.01
CA PHE A 152 -6.68 -5.25 11.73
C PHE A 152 -6.22 -5.64 13.14
N SER A 153 -5.09 -5.10 13.61
CA SER A 153 -4.49 -5.44 14.91
C SER A 153 -4.32 -6.96 15.10
N LEU A 154 -3.98 -7.67 14.02
CA LEU A 154 -3.62 -9.09 14.04
C LEU A 154 -2.19 -9.18 14.57
N GLY A 155 -1.99 -10.03 15.59
CA GLY A 155 -0.76 -10.12 16.40
C GLY A 155 0.55 -10.14 15.63
#